data_AF-A0A3N5IC99-F1
#
_entry.id   AF-A0A3N5IC99-F1
#
_cell.length_a   1.000
_cell.length_b   1.000
_cell.length_c   1.000
_cell.angle_alpha   90.00
_cell.angle_beta   90.00
_cell.angle_gamma   90.00
#
_symmetry.space_group_name_H-M   'P 1'
#
loop_
_entity.id
_entity.type
_entity.pdbx_description
1 polymer ?
#
loop_
_entity_poly.entity_id
_entity_poly.type
_entity_poly.pdbx_seq_one_letter_code
_entity_poly.pdbx_strand_id
1 'polypeptide(L)'
;MLTNESQIRALIRLLADEDEKIVRTISGKLIDIGPTAVPLLQEAEIEQPEMADRLVSVLEEIRGGNLEDELTQLAAQPDGRMDLECGAFLIARYAYPSLAVT
;
A
#
# COMPACT_ATOMS: atom_id res chain seq x y z
N MET A 1 -17.42 8.74 -9.28
CA MET A 1 -17.09 9.57 -8.11
C MET A 1 -15.63 9.97 -8.24
N LEU A 2 -15.34 11.22 -8.62
CA LEU A 2 -13.97 11.73 -8.86
C LEU A 2 -13.25 12.16 -7.56
N THR A 3 -13.82 11.89 -6.39
CA THR A 3 -13.44 12.55 -5.13
C THR A 3 -12.22 11.95 -4.43
N ASN A 4 -11.92 10.67 -4.63
CA ASN A 4 -10.81 10.01 -3.90
C ASN A 4 -9.44 10.34 -4.49
N GLU A 5 -9.32 10.40 -5.81
CA GLU A 5 -8.03 10.53 -6.49
C GLU A 5 -7.40 11.91 -6.24
N SER A 6 -8.20 12.97 -6.31
CA SER A 6 -7.76 14.35 -6.02
C SER A 6 -7.36 14.52 -4.56
N GLN A 7 -8.06 13.85 -3.64
CA GLN A 7 -7.73 13.85 -2.22
C GLN A 7 -6.40 13.13 -1.97
N ILE A 8 -6.20 11.95 -2.56
CA ILE A 8 -4.94 11.21 -2.42
C ILE A 8 -3.78 12.04 -2.98
N ARG A 9 -3.94 12.67 -4.15
CA ARG A 9 -2.91 13.56 -4.72
C ARG A 9 -2.60 14.76 -3.81
N ALA A 10 -3.59 15.32 -3.14
CA ALA A 10 -3.39 16.39 -2.17
C ALA A 10 -2.65 15.89 -0.91
N LEU A 11 -2.99 14.70 -0.41
CA LEU A 11 -2.29 14.04 0.70
C LEU A 11 -0.83 13.78 0.34
N ILE A 12 -0.55 13.25 -0.85
CA ILE A 12 0.81 13.01 -1.35
C ILE A 12 1.63 14.30 -1.38
N ARG A 13 1.05 15.42 -1.83
CA ARG A 13 1.73 16.73 -1.78
C ARG A 13 2.01 17.20 -0.36
N LEU A 14 1.13 16.91 0.60
CA LEU A 14 1.35 17.23 2.02
C LEU A 14 2.40 16.31 2.66
N LEU A 15 2.67 15.13 2.09
CA LEU A 15 3.77 14.26 2.50
C LEU A 15 5.15 14.89 2.19
N ALA A 16 5.19 15.89 1.30
CA ALA A 16 6.40 16.65 0.95
C ALA A 16 6.81 17.66 2.01
N ASP A 17 5.91 17.94 2.97
CA ASP A 17 6.13 18.93 4.01
C ASP A 17 7.26 18.51 4.96
N GLU A 18 7.95 19.49 5.55
CA GLU A 18 9.06 19.27 6.48
C GLU A 18 8.56 18.90 7.89
N ASP A 19 7.28 19.15 8.19
CA ASP A 19 6.69 18.81 9.49
C ASP A 19 6.44 17.30 9.64
N GLU A 20 7.25 16.63 10.47
CA GLU A 20 7.11 15.21 10.79
C GLU A 20 5.72 14.81 11.31
N LYS A 21 5.00 15.71 12.02
CA LYS A 21 3.61 15.41 12.46
C LYS A 21 2.66 15.34 11.28
N ILE A 22 2.83 16.23 10.30
CA ILE A 22 2.03 16.23 9.09
C ILE A 22 2.32 14.94 8.34
N VAL A 23 3.59 14.66 8.05
CA VAL A 23 4.01 13.43 7.37
C VAL A 23 3.38 12.19 8.02
N ARG A 24 3.51 12.03 9.33
CA ARG A 24 2.96 10.88 10.05
C ARG A 24 1.42 10.77 9.97
N THR A 25 0.73 11.90 10.04
CA THR A 25 -0.75 11.94 9.91
C THR A 25 -1.20 11.59 8.50
N ILE A 26 -0.47 12.08 7.50
CA ILE A 26 -0.75 11.85 6.08
C ILE A 26 -0.44 10.40 5.70
N SER A 27 0.68 9.85 6.15
CA SER A 27 1.01 8.43 6.01
C SER A 27 -0.11 7.55 6.56
N GLY A 28 -0.57 7.81 7.79
CA GLY A 28 -1.71 7.09 8.38
C GLY A 28 -2.97 7.16 7.53
N LYS A 29 -3.31 8.36 7.01
CA LYS A 29 -4.46 8.52 6.10
C LYS A 29 -4.30 7.77 4.79
N LEU A 30 -3.09 7.72 4.22
CA LEU A 30 -2.82 6.96 3.00
C LEU A 30 -2.92 5.45 3.24
N ILE A 31 -2.49 5.00 4.42
CA ILE A 31 -2.63 3.61 4.87
C ILE A 31 -4.11 3.24 5.04
N ASP A 32 -4.91 4.11 5.67
CA ASP A 32 -6.35 3.91 5.81
C ASP A 32 -7.08 3.84 4.45
N ILE A 33 -6.60 4.55 3.44
CA ILE A 33 -7.12 4.48 2.07
C ILE A 33 -6.72 3.15 1.39
N GLY A 34 -5.56 2.61 1.77
CA GLY A 34 -5.09 1.29 1.35
C GLY A 34 -4.75 1.20 -0.14
N PRO A 35 -5.16 0.11 -0.84
CA PRO A 35 -4.64 -0.23 -2.18
C PRO A 35 -4.99 0.79 -3.27
N THR A 36 -5.99 1.66 -3.04
CA THR A 36 -6.33 2.72 -4.01
C THR A 36 -5.30 3.85 -4.05
N ALA A 37 -4.51 4.03 -2.99
CA ALA A 37 -3.45 5.04 -2.93
C ALA A 37 -2.14 4.59 -3.62
N VAL A 38 -1.93 3.28 -3.77
CA VAL A 38 -0.71 2.68 -4.34
C VAL A 38 -0.32 3.24 -5.71
N PRO A 39 -1.19 3.23 -6.74
CA PRO A 39 -0.81 3.72 -8.08
C PRO A 39 -0.44 5.20 -8.08
N LEU A 40 -1.11 6.00 -7.24
CA LEU A 40 -0.86 7.45 -7.14
C LEU A 40 0.46 7.76 -6.41
N LEU A 41 0.81 6.94 -5.41
CA LEU A 41 2.09 7.01 -4.71
C LEU A 41 3.24 6.63 -5.65
N GLN A 42 3.07 5.63 -6.50
CA GLN A 42 4.06 5.25 -7.52
C GLN A 42 4.25 6.32 -8.59
N GLU A 43 3.18 6.98 -9.04
CA GLU A 43 3.29 8.15 -9.91
C GLU A 43 4.11 9.27 -9.25
N ALA A 44 3.80 9.57 -7.99
CA ALA A 44 4.49 10.62 -7.25
C ALA A 44 5.97 10.32 -6.97
N GLU A 45 6.33 9.05 -6.79
CA GLU A 45 7.72 8.61 -6.63
C GLU A 45 8.55 8.95 -7.88
N ILE A 46 7.96 8.80 -9.07
CA ILE A 46 8.60 9.14 -10.35
C ILE A 46 8.67 10.66 -10.52
N GLU A 47 7.64 11.39 -10.12
CA GLU A 47 7.60 12.86 -10.23
C GLU A 47 8.53 13.57 -9.24
N GLN A 48 8.71 13.01 -8.04
CA GLN A 48 9.42 13.62 -6.91
C GLN A 48 10.43 12.64 -6.29
N PRO A 49 11.59 12.43 -6.94
CA PRO A 49 12.60 11.49 -6.47
C PRO A 49 13.19 11.87 -5.11
N GLU A 50 13.21 13.14 -4.72
CA GLU A 50 13.62 13.55 -3.36
C GLU A 50 12.72 13.00 -2.24
N MET A 51 11.48 12.61 -2.58
CA MET A 51 10.52 12.03 -1.65
C MET A 51 10.38 10.52 -1.80
N ALA A 52 11.10 9.91 -2.73
CA ALA A 52 10.95 8.49 -3.06
C ALA A 52 11.07 7.62 -1.82
N ASP A 53 12.07 7.84 -0.96
CA ASP A 53 12.25 7.06 0.28
C ASP A 53 11.03 7.12 1.22
N ARG A 54 10.39 8.30 1.34
CA ARG A 54 9.20 8.49 2.17
C ARG A 54 7.99 7.80 1.56
N LEU A 55 7.82 7.93 0.25
CA LEU A 55 6.73 7.31 -0.51
C LEU A 55 6.84 5.78 -0.48
N VAL A 56 8.05 5.25 -0.66
CA VAL A 56 8.36 3.82 -0.56
C VAL A 56 8.03 3.30 0.84
N SER A 57 8.40 4.02 1.89
CA SER A 57 8.07 3.64 3.27
C SER A 57 6.56 3.49 3.48
N VAL A 58 5.76 4.46 3.01
CA VAL A 58 4.28 4.40 3.09
C VAL A 58 3.72 3.27 2.24
N LEU A 59 4.27 3.05 1.05
CA LEU A 59 3.89 1.94 0.16
C LEU A 59 4.19 0.57 0.77
N GLU A 60 5.32 0.42 1.47
CA GLU A 60 5.65 -0.81 2.20
C GLU A 60 4.70 -1.04 3.37
N GLU A 61 4.35 0.01 4.12
CA GLU A 61 3.39 -0.06 5.23
C GLU A 61 1.99 -0.48 4.75
N ILE A 62 1.50 0.12 3.66
CA ILE A 62 0.23 -0.26 3.01
C ILE A 62 0.27 -1.74 2.57
N ARG A 63 1.36 -2.15 1.92
CA ARG A 63 1.51 -3.52 1.40
C ARG A 63 1.61 -4.55 2.52
N GLY A 64 2.35 -4.22 3.59
CA GLY A 64 2.53 -5.08 4.75
C GLY A 64 1.21 -5.32 5.48
N GLY A 65 0.44 -4.26 5.74
CA GLY A 65 -0.86 -4.37 6.39
C GLY A 65 -1.85 -5.21 5.57
N ASN A 66 -1.90 -4.99 4.26
CA ASN A 66 -2.78 -5.77 3.38
C ASN A 66 -2.37 -7.25 3.31
N LEU A 67 -1.07 -7.55 3.28
CA LEU A 67 -0.57 -8.93 3.33
C LEU A 67 -0.96 -9.62 4.64
N GLU A 68 -0.80 -8.92 5.77
CA GLU A 68 -1.16 -9.45 7.10
C GLU A 68 -2.65 -9.75 7.19
N ASP A 69 -3.50 -8.86 6.68
CA ASP A 69 -4.95 -9.05 6.62
C ASP A 69 -5.33 -10.23 5.72
N GLU A 70 -4.77 -10.32 4.51
CA GLU A 70 -5.04 -11.41 3.56
C GLU A 70 -4.56 -12.77 4.09
N LEU A 71 -3.38 -12.82 4.72
CA LEU A 71 -2.87 -14.05 5.36
C LEU A 71 -3.72 -14.45 6.57
N THR A 72 -4.15 -13.49 7.39
CA THR A 72 -5.04 -13.75 8.53
C THR A 72 -6.38 -14.30 8.07
N GLN A 73 -6.95 -13.76 6.98
CA GLN A 73 -8.18 -14.28 6.37
C GLN A 73 -7.98 -15.70 5.81
N LEU A 74 -6.84 -15.97 5.17
CA LEU A 74 -6.51 -17.30 4.66
C LEU A 74 -6.37 -18.32 5.79
N ALA A 75 -5.69 -17.94 6.88
CA ALA A 75 -5.51 -18.78 8.06
C ALA A 75 -6.81 -18.99 8.86
N ALA A 76 -7.76 -18.06 8.78
CA ALA A 76 -9.09 -18.19 9.40
C ALA A 76 -10.04 -19.11 8.62
N GLN A 77 -9.64 -19.61 7.44
CA GLN A 77 -10.48 -20.54 6.68
C GLN A 77 -10.57 -21.91 7.36
N PRO A 78 -11.72 -22.61 7.27
CA PRO A 78 -11.89 -23.93 7.85
C PRO A 78 -10.91 -24.96 7.25
N ASP A 79 -10.50 -25.93 8.08
CA ASP A 79 -9.65 -27.04 7.66
C ASP A 79 -10.18 -27.71 6.38
N GLY A 80 -9.32 -27.81 5.37
CA GLY A 80 -9.64 -28.38 4.04
C GLY A 80 -10.05 -27.36 2.97
N ARG A 81 -10.17 -26.07 3.30
CA ARG A 81 -10.36 -24.97 2.33
C ARG A 81 -9.19 -24.00 2.22
N MET A 82 -8.20 -24.12 3.10
CA MET A 82 -6.99 -23.31 3.03
C MET A 82 -6.20 -23.65 1.77
N ASP A 83 -6.17 -22.71 0.84
CA ASP A 83 -5.39 -22.82 -0.38
C ASP A 83 -3.95 -22.36 -0.11
N LEU A 84 -3.06 -23.33 0.08
CA LEU A 84 -1.63 -23.09 0.32
C LEU A 84 -0.93 -22.48 -0.91
N GLU A 85 -1.42 -22.74 -2.12
CA GLU A 85 -0.92 -22.11 -3.34
C GLU A 85 -1.25 -20.61 -3.32
N CYS A 86 -2.49 -20.27 -2.95
CA CYS A 86 -2.90 -18.88 -2.76
C CYS A 86 -2.05 -18.19 -1.68
N GLY A 87 -1.79 -18.85 -0.55
CA GLY A 87 -0.92 -18.32 0.50
C GLY A 87 0.53 -18.08 0.05
N ALA A 88 1.11 -19.01 -0.72
CA ALA A 88 2.44 -18.83 -1.31
C ALA A 88 2.46 -17.67 -2.31
N PHE A 89 1.39 -17.51 -3.09
CA PHE A 89 1.25 -16.42 -4.04
C PHE A 89 1.13 -15.04 -3.35
N LEU A 90 0.40 -14.95 -2.24
CA LEU A 90 0.30 -13.72 -1.44
C LEU A 90 1.68 -13.23 -0.97
N ILE A 91 2.50 -14.14 -0.43
CA ILE A 91 3.88 -13.83 0.00
C ILE A 91 4.74 -13.44 -1.22
N ALA A 92 4.61 -14.17 -2.33
CA ALA A 92 5.36 -13.87 -3.55
C ALA A 92 5.00 -12.48 -4.12
N ARG A 93 3.72 -12.07 -4.07
CA ARG A 93 3.24 -10.77 -4.52
C ARG A 93 3.76 -9.62 -3.65
N TYR A 94 4.01 -9.86 -2.36
CA TYR A 94 4.65 -8.88 -1.49
C TYR A 94 6.09 -8.60 -1.91
N ALA A 95 6.89 -9.65 -2.17
CA ALA A 95 8.26 -9.52 -2.64
C ALA A 95 8.37 -9.07 -4.12
N TYR A 96 7.38 -9.43 -4.93
CA TYR A 96 7.32 -9.17 -6.37
C TYR A 96 5.95 -8.58 -6.74
N PRO A 97 5.75 -7.27 -6.62
CA PRO A 97 4.45 -6.61 -6.87
C PRO A 97 3.94 -6.77 -8.31
N SER A 98 4.85 -7.00 -9.26
CA SER A 98 4.53 -7.22 -10.68
C SER A 98 4.17 -8.67 -11.01
N LEU A 99 4.14 -9.57 -10.02
CA LEU A 99 3.79 -10.96 -10.23
C LEU A 99 2.27 -11.07 -10.42
N ALA A 100 1.84 -11.43 -11.63
CA ALA A 100 0.44 -11.67 -11.96
C ALA A 100 0.21 -13.17 -12.20
N VAL A 101 -0.82 -13.76 -11.57
CA VAL A 101 -1.32 -15.09 -12.01
C VAL A 101 -1.97 -14.89 -13.37
N THR A 102 -1.52 -15.65 -14.36
CA THR A 102 -2.13 -15.72 -15.70
C THR A 102 -2.92 -17.02 -15.82
#